data_AF-A0A5C5FZ35-F1
#
_entry.id   AF-A0A5C5FZ35-F1
#
_cell.length_a   1.000
_cell.length_b   1.000
_cell.length_c   1.000
_cell.angle_alpha   90.00
_cell.angle_beta   90.00
_cell.angle_gamma   90.00
#
_symmetry.space_group_name_H-M   'P 1'
#
loop_
_entity.id
_entity.type
_entity.pdbx_description
1 polymer ?
#
loop_
_entity_poly.entity_id
_entity_poly.type
_entity_poly.pdbx_seq_one_letter_code
_entity_poly.pdbx_strand_id
1 'polypeptide(L)'
;MASADPLVLLRGALSSGKPISLLAQDGTEVFDLKSCADISFGQGRTFPKSTATRFLSDATASVDDLAAPTYDLQTLLLAFNEKDAQLGAYLRSAQTSGVPFVTGTDRRLVVDYLRGSGPAEGPENRVRPLPGAGKRAADGDTGDAAAGAGGAAGAGGAAPRQKKQRYLPNREDQDKVKRMLQIIEGPQFGHVVGPNEVKLEKQGGAYHNRETVLRGERINNFDSVRALIAPRLKMLKEDPSRKQAAQAAAAPAQKMPQKKKQLNPIIMISPSSTALITMHNVKAFLEEAKFIPSEEARKQAALENANSAGSAVEDVVLVNHARSSAVSAPGMETRKARYFVVDSVEALSKFGGGKLDEAWERVVCVMTTGQEWQFKPYKWKEPKELFHHVKGVYPQWTTDPPNAKVKSWNVSELRVDPSKRHTDKSTVADFWRTLEAWIAVNKPWVAY
;
A
#
# COMPACT_ATOMS: atom_id res chain seq x y z
N MET A 1 -24.22 -32.34 19.48
CA MET A 1 -23.03 -32.07 18.64
C MET A 1 -22.80 -30.57 18.66
N ALA A 2 -21.62 -30.10 19.07
CA ALA A 2 -21.33 -28.66 19.04
C ALA A 2 -21.48 -28.17 17.60
N SER A 3 -22.43 -27.27 17.35
CA SER A 3 -22.63 -26.63 16.05
C SER A 3 -21.31 -25.96 15.66
N ALA A 4 -20.68 -26.46 14.60
CA ALA A 4 -19.38 -25.95 14.17
C ALA A 4 -19.57 -24.59 13.49
N ASP A 5 -18.84 -23.59 13.97
CA ASP A 5 -18.94 -22.23 13.47
C ASP A 5 -18.44 -22.12 12.00
N PRO A 6 -19.24 -21.57 11.08
CA PRO A 6 -18.90 -21.53 9.65
C PRO A 6 -17.64 -20.69 9.35
N LEU A 7 -17.36 -19.64 10.14
CA LEU A 7 -16.18 -18.79 9.96
C LEU A 7 -14.90 -19.56 10.37
N VAL A 8 -14.96 -20.29 11.48
CA VAL A 8 -13.85 -21.13 11.95
C VAL A 8 -13.55 -22.25 10.97
N LEU A 9 -14.58 -22.87 10.40
CA LEU A 9 -14.43 -23.89 9.36
C LEU A 9 -13.81 -23.32 8.08
N LEU A 10 -14.29 -22.15 7.63
CA LEU A 10 -13.75 -21.46 6.46
C LEU A 10 -12.26 -21.12 6.63
N ARG A 11 -11.89 -20.47 7.74
CA ARG A 11 -10.49 -20.19 8.05
C ARG A 11 -9.67 -21.47 8.14
N GLY A 12 -10.17 -22.49 8.82
CA GLY A 12 -9.49 -23.77 8.99
C GLY A 12 -9.22 -24.45 7.64
N ALA A 13 -10.21 -24.46 6.74
CA ALA A 13 -10.07 -25.04 5.42
C ALA A 13 -9.05 -24.27 4.56
N LEU A 14 -9.16 -22.94 4.51
CA LEU A 14 -8.30 -22.09 3.68
C LEU A 14 -6.84 -22.04 4.16
N SER A 15 -6.62 -21.98 5.48
CA SER A 15 -5.26 -21.95 6.05
C SER A 15 -4.53 -23.30 5.98
N SER A 16 -5.26 -24.42 6.03
CA SER A 16 -4.69 -25.77 5.92
C SER A 16 -4.72 -26.36 4.50
N GLY A 17 -5.27 -25.63 3.53
CA GLY A 17 -5.38 -26.07 2.14
C GLY A 17 -6.35 -27.25 1.95
N LYS A 18 -7.34 -27.42 2.83
CA LYS A 18 -8.39 -28.44 2.65
C LYS A 18 -9.36 -28.01 1.54
N PRO A 19 -9.86 -28.95 0.73
CA PRO A 19 -10.80 -28.62 -0.33
C PRO A 19 -12.12 -28.11 0.25
N ILE A 20 -12.70 -27.12 -0.43
CA ILE A 20 -14.04 -26.59 -0.18
C ILE A 20 -14.86 -26.90 -1.43
N SER A 21 -15.96 -27.63 -1.29
CA SER A 21 -16.85 -27.94 -2.43
C SER A 21 -18.02 -26.96 -2.44
N LEU A 22 -18.33 -26.41 -3.62
CA LEU A 22 -19.54 -25.63 -3.85
C LEU A 22 -20.61 -26.56 -4.42
N LEU A 23 -21.80 -26.57 -3.85
CA LEU A 23 -22.90 -27.44 -4.24
C LEU A 23 -24.05 -26.60 -4.81
N ALA A 24 -24.62 -27.00 -5.94
CA ALA A 24 -25.85 -26.43 -6.48
C ALA A 24 -27.08 -26.92 -5.70
N GLN A 25 -28.27 -26.41 -6.03
CA GLN A 25 -29.53 -26.80 -5.36
C GLN A 25 -29.87 -28.29 -5.48
N ASP A 26 -29.35 -28.94 -6.51
CA ASP A 26 -29.54 -30.37 -6.79
C ASP A 26 -28.47 -31.26 -6.11
N GLY A 27 -27.53 -30.66 -5.38
CA GLY A 27 -26.43 -31.36 -4.72
C GLY A 27 -25.24 -31.70 -5.63
N THR A 28 -25.23 -31.21 -6.87
CA THR A 28 -24.08 -31.36 -7.77
C THR A 28 -22.96 -30.38 -7.43
N GLU A 29 -21.70 -30.81 -7.62
CA GLU A 29 -20.56 -29.92 -7.42
C GLU A 29 -20.45 -28.90 -8.56
N VAL A 30 -20.32 -27.62 -8.20
CA VAL A 30 -20.11 -26.50 -9.12
C VAL A 30 -18.80 -25.79 -8.81
N PHE A 31 -18.28 -25.03 -9.77
CA PHE A 31 -17.02 -24.30 -9.62
C PHE A 31 -17.20 -22.78 -9.52
N ASP A 32 -18.44 -22.30 -9.66
CA ASP A 32 -18.78 -20.88 -9.65
C ASP A 32 -19.69 -20.54 -8.46
N LEU A 33 -19.43 -19.40 -7.81
CA LEU A 33 -20.27 -18.92 -6.70
C LEU A 33 -21.69 -18.49 -7.15
N LYS A 34 -21.88 -18.25 -8.45
CA LYS A 34 -23.16 -17.86 -9.03
C LYS A 34 -24.19 -18.99 -8.98
N SER A 35 -23.81 -20.19 -9.41
CA SER A 35 -24.66 -21.39 -9.42
C SER A 35 -24.65 -22.16 -8.10
N CYS A 36 -23.69 -21.86 -7.22
CA CYS A 36 -23.64 -22.42 -5.86
C CYS A 36 -24.91 -22.06 -5.06
N ALA A 37 -25.44 -23.01 -4.31
CA ALA A 37 -26.44 -22.82 -3.25
C ALA A 37 -25.81 -23.02 -1.87
N ASP A 38 -25.03 -24.09 -1.69
CA ASP A 38 -24.43 -24.49 -0.43
C ASP A 38 -22.90 -24.64 -0.53
N ILE A 39 -22.20 -24.34 0.56
CA ILE A 39 -20.74 -24.48 0.70
C ILE A 39 -20.47 -25.62 1.69
N SER A 40 -19.73 -26.64 1.24
CA SER A 40 -19.38 -27.81 2.04
C SER A 40 -17.90 -27.83 2.42
N PHE A 41 -17.62 -28.08 3.71
CA PHE A 41 -16.27 -28.19 4.27
C PHE A 41 -15.84 -29.66 4.51
N GLY A 42 -16.60 -30.62 3.97
CA GLY A 42 -16.43 -32.04 4.21
C GLY A 42 -17.03 -32.52 5.54
N GLN A 43 -17.10 -33.85 5.72
CA GLN A 43 -17.58 -34.50 6.95
C GLN A 43 -19.03 -34.11 7.36
N GLY A 44 -19.91 -33.88 6.38
CA GLY A 44 -21.31 -33.53 6.63
C GLY A 44 -21.54 -32.10 7.14
N ARG A 45 -20.54 -31.21 7.02
CA ARG A 45 -20.66 -29.80 7.41
C ARG A 45 -20.88 -28.93 6.17
N THR A 46 -22.15 -28.68 5.88
CA THR A 46 -22.61 -27.92 4.72
C THR A 46 -23.47 -26.76 5.20
N PHE A 47 -23.25 -25.57 4.64
CA PHE A 47 -23.96 -24.35 5.00
C PHE A 47 -24.46 -23.62 3.74
N PRO A 48 -25.63 -22.98 3.79
CA PRO A 48 -26.04 -22.08 2.72
C PRO A 48 -25.00 -21.00 2.46
N LYS A 49 -24.75 -20.67 1.19
CA LYS A 49 -23.71 -19.70 0.82
C LYS A 49 -23.93 -18.31 1.43
N SER A 50 -25.18 -17.93 1.68
CA SER A 50 -25.60 -16.67 2.31
C SER A 50 -25.59 -16.71 3.85
N THR A 51 -25.06 -17.76 4.47
CA THR A 51 -24.98 -17.86 5.93
C THR A 51 -24.12 -16.72 6.48
N ALA A 52 -24.71 -15.88 7.33
CA ALA A 52 -24.02 -14.80 8.02
C ALA A 52 -22.92 -15.37 8.94
N THR A 53 -21.75 -14.74 8.93
CA THR A 53 -20.62 -15.14 9.79
C THR A 53 -20.51 -14.22 11.00
N ARG A 54 -19.45 -14.39 11.79
CA ARG A 54 -19.14 -13.50 12.92
C ARG A 54 -18.22 -12.33 12.57
N PHE A 55 -17.78 -12.24 11.32
CA PHE A 55 -16.89 -11.17 10.87
C PHE A 55 -17.73 -9.92 10.56
N LEU A 56 -17.52 -8.84 11.31
CA LEU A 56 -18.28 -7.60 11.17
C LEU A 56 -17.97 -6.91 9.83
N SER A 57 -19.01 -6.44 9.13
CA SER A 57 -18.85 -5.66 7.90
C SER A 57 -18.67 -4.17 8.13
N ASP A 58 -19.13 -3.66 9.27
CA ASP A 58 -18.90 -2.28 9.71
C ASP A 58 -17.76 -2.23 10.73
N ALA A 59 -16.75 -1.39 10.47
CA ALA A 59 -15.59 -1.20 11.34
C ALA A 59 -15.90 -0.39 12.62
N THR A 60 -17.01 0.36 12.63
CA THR A 60 -17.43 1.19 13.76
C THR A 60 -18.40 0.47 14.70
N ALA A 61 -18.95 -0.66 14.26
CA ALA A 61 -19.89 -1.45 15.05
C ALA A 61 -19.19 -2.19 16.19
N SER A 62 -19.87 -2.25 17.34
CA SER A 62 -19.39 -3.04 18.49
C SER A 62 -19.53 -4.53 18.23
N VAL A 63 -18.56 -5.32 18.67
CA VAL A 63 -18.64 -6.80 18.68
C VAL A 63 -19.75 -7.33 19.58
N ASP A 64 -20.19 -6.55 20.55
CA ASP A 64 -21.26 -6.90 21.49
C ASP A 64 -22.66 -6.59 20.92
N ASP A 65 -22.75 -5.77 19.88
CA ASP A 65 -24.02 -5.49 19.20
C ASP A 65 -24.37 -6.65 18.26
N LEU A 66 -25.35 -7.46 18.65
CA LEU A 66 -25.84 -8.60 17.87
C LEU A 66 -26.54 -8.19 16.56
N ALA A 67 -27.06 -6.96 16.48
CA ALA A 67 -27.76 -6.45 15.30
C ALA A 67 -26.82 -5.88 14.22
N ALA A 68 -25.55 -5.62 14.57
CA ALA A 68 -24.58 -5.12 13.61
C ALA A 68 -24.41 -6.05 12.39
N PRO A 69 -24.19 -5.50 11.18
CA PRO A 69 -24.08 -6.31 9.98
C PRO A 69 -22.74 -7.09 9.96
N THR A 70 -22.80 -8.30 9.40
CA THR A 70 -21.65 -9.21 9.26
C THR A 70 -21.52 -9.66 7.81
N TYR A 71 -20.32 -10.04 7.40
CA TYR A 71 -20.12 -10.66 6.09
C TYR A 71 -20.68 -12.09 6.09
N ASP A 72 -21.27 -12.50 4.97
CA ASP A 72 -21.70 -13.87 4.74
C ASP A 72 -20.55 -14.75 4.19
N LEU A 73 -20.76 -16.07 4.18
CA LEU A 73 -19.76 -17.03 3.74
C LEU A 73 -19.30 -16.81 2.29
N GLN A 74 -20.23 -16.58 1.37
CA GLN A 74 -19.92 -16.35 -0.05
C GLN A 74 -19.05 -15.11 -0.26
N THR A 75 -19.31 -14.02 0.48
CA THR A 75 -18.54 -12.76 0.37
C THR A 75 -17.10 -12.97 0.84
N LEU A 76 -16.92 -13.67 1.96
CA LEU A 76 -15.59 -13.99 2.49
C LEU A 76 -14.81 -14.94 1.56
N LEU A 77 -15.49 -15.95 1.01
CA LEU A 77 -14.86 -16.91 0.10
C LEU A 77 -14.46 -16.25 -1.23
N LEU A 78 -15.31 -15.39 -1.80
CA LEU A 78 -14.96 -14.61 -2.99
C LEU A 78 -13.73 -13.72 -2.73
N ALA A 79 -13.71 -13.02 -1.60
CA ALA A 79 -12.58 -12.16 -1.22
C ALA A 79 -11.25 -12.92 -1.13
N PHE A 80 -11.29 -14.17 -0.66
CA PHE A 80 -10.12 -15.03 -0.61
C PHE A 80 -9.72 -15.60 -1.99
N ASN A 81 -10.69 -16.05 -2.79
CA ASN A 81 -10.41 -16.58 -4.14
C ASN A 81 -9.75 -15.51 -5.02
N GLU A 82 -10.25 -14.29 -4.95
CA GLU A 82 -9.74 -13.13 -5.69
C GLU A 82 -8.65 -12.38 -4.91
N LYS A 83 -7.99 -12.97 -3.91
CA LYS A 83 -7.03 -12.27 -3.03
C LYS A 83 -5.89 -11.54 -3.77
N ASP A 84 -5.47 -12.03 -4.93
CA ASP A 84 -4.38 -11.47 -5.72
C ASP A 84 -4.86 -10.47 -6.79
N ALA A 85 -6.18 -10.35 -6.99
CA ALA A 85 -6.77 -9.45 -7.98
C ALA A 85 -6.76 -7.99 -7.49
N GLN A 86 -6.56 -7.04 -8.40
CA GLN A 86 -6.70 -5.61 -8.08
C GLN A 86 -8.16 -5.26 -7.75
N LEU A 87 -8.38 -4.24 -6.91
CA LEU A 87 -9.71 -3.89 -6.37
C LEU A 87 -10.80 -3.79 -7.45
N GLY A 88 -10.52 -3.13 -8.58
CA GLY A 88 -11.49 -3.02 -9.68
C GLY A 88 -11.81 -4.36 -10.38
N ALA A 89 -10.86 -5.29 -10.47
CA ALA A 89 -11.11 -6.62 -11.02
C ALA A 89 -11.96 -7.46 -10.05
N TYR A 90 -11.65 -7.39 -8.75
CA TYR A 90 -12.42 -8.03 -7.70
C TYR A 90 -13.88 -7.53 -7.65
N LEU A 91 -14.11 -6.21 -7.72
CA LEU A 91 -15.47 -5.66 -7.75
C LEU A 91 -16.27 -6.11 -8.97
N ARG A 92 -15.62 -6.23 -10.14
CA ARG A 92 -16.25 -6.81 -11.34
C ARG A 92 -16.56 -8.31 -11.17
N SER A 93 -15.67 -9.07 -10.53
CA SER A 93 -15.89 -10.49 -10.21
C SER A 93 -17.10 -10.65 -9.28
N ALA A 94 -17.19 -9.84 -8.22
CA ALA A 94 -18.34 -9.81 -7.30
C ALA A 94 -19.67 -9.51 -8.02
N GLN A 95 -19.68 -8.49 -8.89
CA GLN A 95 -20.86 -8.15 -9.69
C GLN A 95 -21.26 -9.28 -10.66
N THR A 96 -20.28 -9.90 -11.32
CA THR A 96 -20.53 -10.99 -12.30
C THR A 96 -21.08 -12.24 -11.62
N SER A 97 -20.56 -12.57 -10.43
CA SER A 97 -21.01 -13.69 -9.62
C SER A 97 -22.33 -13.40 -8.86
N GLY A 98 -22.75 -12.13 -8.78
CA GLY A 98 -23.95 -11.73 -8.03
C GLY A 98 -23.78 -11.87 -6.51
N VAL A 99 -22.55 -11.73 -6.01
CA VAL A 99 -22.18 -11.91 -4.60
C VAL A 99 -21.83 -10.54 -3.99
N PRO A 100 -22.20 -10.26 -2.73
CA PRO A 100 -21.74 -9.05 -2.05
C PRO A 100 -20.20 -9.03 -1.93
N PHE A 101 -19.62 -7.85 -1.74
CA PHE A 101 -18.18 -7.69 -1.65
C PHE A 101 -17.73 -7.21 -0.28
N VAL A 102 -16.58 -7.71 0.18
CA VAL A 102 -15.81 -7.11 1.28
C VAL A 102 -15.31 -5.73 0.86
N THR A 103 -15.47 -4.74 1.73
CA THR A 103 -15.02 -3.37 1.48
C THR A 103 -13.51 -3.30 1.21
N GLY A 104 -13.06 -2.30 0.44
CA GLY A 104 -11.63 -2.15 0.11
C GLY A 104 -10.73 -2.01 1.34
N THR A 105 -11.23 -1.39 2.41
CA THR A 105 -10.55 -1.22 3.70
C THR A 105 -10.39 -2.55 4.44
N ASP A 106 -11.40 -3.42 4.38
CA ASP A 106 -11.40 -4.70 5.12
C ASP A 106 -10.75 -5.84 4.36
N ARG A 107 -10.61 -5.72 3.04
CA ARG A 107 -10.19 -6.82 2.17
C ARG A 107 -8.87 -7.44 2.61
N ARG A 108 -7.86 -6.61 2.92
CA ARG A 108 -6.57 -7.10 3.41
C ARG A 108 -6.71 -7.82 4.75
N LEU A 109 -7.46 -7.23 5.67
CA LEU A 109 -7.70 -7.76 7.02
C LEU A 109 -8.39 -9.13 6.97
N VAL A 110 -9.44 -9.25 6.15
CA VAL A 110 -10.18 -10.49 5.93
C VAL A 110 -9.28 -11.58 5.33
N VAL A 111 -8.54 -11.25 4.27
CA VAL A 111 -7.64 -12.21 3.60
C VAL A 111 -6.55 -12.69 4.55
N ASP A 112 -5.93 -11.79 5.32
CA ASP A 112 -4.90 -12.15 6.31
C ASP A 112 -5.47 -13.08 7.38
N TYR A 113 -6.66 -12.78 7.91
CA TYR A 113 -7.36 -13.64 8.87
C TYR A 113 -7.67 -15.04 8.30
N LEU A 114 -8.23 -15.12 7.09
CA LEU A 114 -8.59 -16.38 6.44
C LEU A 114 -7.37 -17.22 6.06
N ARG A 115 -6.24 -16.58 5.72
CA ARG A 115 -4.95 -17.26 5.49
C ARG A 115 -4.39 -17.88 6.77
N GLY A 116 -4.91 -17.50 7.93
CA GLY A 116 -4.45 -17.97 9.23
C GLY A 116 -3.46 -17.04 9.91
N SER A 117 -3.19 -15.85 9.36
CA SER A 117 -2.34 -14.83 9.99
C SER A 117 -3.08 -14.21 11.19
N GLY A 118 -2.42 -14.16 12.35
CA GLY A 118 -2.97 -13.56 13.57
C GLY A 118 -3.77 -14.52 14.46
N PRO A 119 -4.36 -14.02 15.57
CA PRO A 119 -5.02 -14.83 16.59
C PRO A 119 -6.24 -15.59 16.05
N ALA A 120 -6.53 -16.78 16.62
CA ALA A 120 -7.65 -17.64 16.23
C ALA A 120 -9.02 -16.92 16.30
N GLU A 121 -9.17 -16.05 17.30
CA GLU A 121 -10.37 -15.27 17.55
C GLU A 121 -10.63 -14.16 16.52
N GLY A 122 -9.60 -13.78 15.76
CA GLY A 122 -9.68 -12.77 14.72
C GLY A 122 -9.08 -11.42 15.13
N PRO A 123 -9.06 -10.46 14.20
CA PRO A 123 -8.56 -9.12 14.48
C PRO A 123 -9.38 -8.47 15.60
N GLU A 124 -8.70 -7.68 16.44
CA GLU A 124 -9.30 -7.02 17.60
C GLU A 124 -10.54 -6.22 17.18
N ASN A 125 -11.66 -6.44 17.87
CA ASN A 125 -12.96 -5.80 17.61
C ASN A 125 -13.56 -6.01 16.21
N ARG A 126 -13.16 -7.06 15.47
CA ARG A 126 -13.70 -7.34 14.11
C ARG A 126 -14.43 -8.66 13.98
N VAL A 127 -14.23 -9.58 14.91
CA VAL A 127 -14.91 -10.88 14.94
C VAL A 127 -15.64 -11.01 16.27
N ARG A 128 -16.96 -11.24 16.23
CA ARG A 128 -17.75 -11.48 17.45
C ARG A 128 -17.24 -12.71 18.19
N PRO A 129 -17.29 -12.81 19.53
CA PRO A 129 -16.94 -14.04 20.26
C PRO A 129 -17.83 -15.23 19.91
N LEU A 130 -17.37 -16.45 20.20
CA LEU A 130 -18.19 -17.67 20.05
C LEU A 130 -19.36 -17.61 21.04
N PRO A 131 -20.57 -18.03 20.66
CA PRO A 131 -21.67 -18.22 21.61
C PRO A 131 -21.22 -19.21 22.70
N GLY A 132 -21.04 -18.71 23.94
CA GLY A 132 -20.55 -19.49 25.08
C GLY A 132 -19.13 -19.15 25.56
N ALA A 133 -18.38 -18.28 24.86
CA ALA A 133 -17.07 -17.77 25.30
C ALA A 133 -17.20 -16.49 26.16
N GLY A 134 -18.16 -16.48 27.10
CA GLY A 134 -18.35 -15.35 28.01
C GLY A 134 -17.07 -15.12 28.83
N LYS A 135 -16.51 -13.90 28.73
CA LYS A 135 -15.38 -13.43 29.53
C LYS A 135 -15.62 -13.71 31.00
N ARG A 136 -14.72 -14.47 31.62
CA ARG A 136 -14.46 -14.39 33.06
C ARG A 136 -14.07 -12.93 33.32
N ALA A 137 -14.95 -12.19 33.99
CA ALA A 137 -14.72 -10.81 34.34
C ALA A 137 -13.40 -10.70 35.13
N ALA A 138 -12.48 -9.87 34.65
CA ALA A 138 -11.40 -9.34 35.45
C ALA A 138 -12.00 -8.19 36.27
N ASP A 139 -12.58 -8.53 37.42
CA ASP A 139 -12.92 -7.55 38.45
C ASP A 139 -11.70 -7.29 39.33
N GLY A 140 -11.55 -6.02 39.67
CA GLY A 140 -10.40 -5.45 40.35
C GLY A 140 -10.31 -5.78 41.84
N ASP A 141 -9.08 -5.58 42.31
CA ASP A 141 -8.66 -5.11 43.63
C ASP A 141 -9.69 -5.17 44.78
N THR A 142 -9.49 -6.13 45.67
CA THR A 142 -9.66 -5.95 47.12
C THR A 142 -8.61 -6.83 47.81
N GLY A 143 -7.67 -6.18 48.51
CA GLY A 143 -6.88 -6.84 49.53
C GLY A 143 -7.74 -7.11 50.76
N ASP A 144 -7.60 -8.30 51.35
CA ASP A 144 -7.42 -8.43 52.79
C ASP A 144 -6.87 -9.80 53.18
N ALA A 145 -6.30 -9.81 54.38
CA ALA A 145 -5.37 -10.77 54.91
C ALA A 145 -5.98 -12.09 55.41
N ALA A 146 -5.07 -13.07 55.47
CA ALA A 146 -4.91 -14.08 56.52
C ALA A 146 -6.11 -14.97 56.93
N ALA A 147 -5.95 -16.27 56.67
CA ALA A 147 -6.31 -17.31 57.63
C ALA A 147 -5.25 -18.41 57.59
N GLY A 148 -4.44 -18.47 58.65
CA GLY A 148 -3.49 -19.55 58.87
C GLY A 148 -4.18 -20.81 59.41
N ALA A 149 -3.57 -21.94 59.13
CA ALA A 149 -3.63 -23.12 59.99
C ALA A 149 -2.26 -23.81 59.92
N GLY A 150 -1.45 -23.57 60.96
CA GLY A 150 -0.24 -24.33 61.21
C GLY A 150 -0.57 -25.68 61.87
N GLY A 151 0.27 -26.69 61.63
CA GLY A 151 0.11 -28.00 62.24
C GLY A 151 1.24 -28.98 61.92
N ALA A 152 2.31 -28.85 62.70
CA ALA A 152 3.23 -29.91 63.18
C ALA A 152 4.17 -30.67 62.20
N ALA A 153 5.46 -30.54 62.52
CA ALA A 153 6.58 -31.33 62.03
C ALA A 153 6.68 -32.69 62.76
N GLY A 154 7.30 -33.69 62.10
CA GLY A 154 7.74 -34.91 62.79
C GLY A 154 8.16 -36.10 61.92
N ALA A 155 9.32 -35.99 61.26
CA ALA A 155 10.31 -37.03 60.92
C ALA A 155 9.95 -38.26 60.05
N GLY A 156 10.76 -38.48 59.00
CA GLY A 156 11.17 -39.82 58.56
C GLY A 156 11.18 -40.06 57.05
N GLY A 157 12.35 -40.01 56.41
CA GLY A 157 12.56 -40.61 55.09
C GLY A 157 13.38 -39.76 54.12
N ALA A 158 14.71 -39.95 54.16
CA ALA A 158 15.62 -39.41 53.15
C ALA A 158 15.75 -40.38 51.96
N ALA A 159 15.70 -39.80 50.75
CA ALA A 159 16.33 -40.18 49.45
C ALA A 159 15.34 -40.26 48.27
N PRO A 160 15.75 -39.99 47.00
CA PRO A 160 16.88 -39.20 46.50
C PRO A 160 16.50 -38.17 45.41
N ARG A 161 17.46 -37.30 45.08
CA ARG A 161 17.44 -36.38 43.92
C ARG A 161 17.31 -37.16 42.60
N GLN A 162 16.24 -36.94 41.85
CA GLN A 162 16.10 -37.46 40.49
C GLN A 162 17.05 -36.70 39.55
N LYS A 163 18.10 -37.40 39.10
CA LYS A 163 18.91 -37.00 37.95
C LYS A 163 17.99 -36.89 36.73
N LYS A 164 18.10 -35.79 35.96
CA LYS A 164 17.49 -35.68 34.63
C LYS A 164 17.90 -36.91 33.80
N GLN A 165 16.93 -37.76 33.49
CA GLN A 165 17.08 -38.90 32.61
C GLN A 165 17.63 -38.41 31.27
N ARG A 166 18.78 -38.96 30.85
CA ARG A 166 19.37 -38.70 29.54
C ARG A 166 18.44 -39.30 28.50
N TYR A 167 17.91 -38.47 27.61
CA TYR A 167 17.04 -38.90 26.53
C TYR A 167 17.72 -40.01 25.72
N LEU A 168 17.10 -41.19 25.65
CA LEU A 168 17.49 -42.29 24.77
C LEU A 168 16.68 -42.12 23.48
N PRO A 169 17.31 -41.81 22.33
CA PRO A 169 16.58 -41.57 21.10
C PRO A 169 15.85 -42.84 20.62
N ASN A 170 14.51 -42.78 20.61
CA ASN A 170 13.67 -43.79 19.97
C ASN A 170 13.96 -43.86 18.46
N ARG A 171 13.70 -45.02 17.84
CA ARG A 171 13.95 -45.26 16.41
C ARG A 171 13.23 -44.25 15.50
N GLU A 172 12.03 -43.84 15.88
CA GLU A 172 11.26 -42.79 15.19
C GLU A 172 11.90 -41.39 15.29
N ASP A 173 12.59 -41.11 16.40
CA ASP A 173 13.31 -39.86 16.61
C ASP A 173 14.62 -39.83 15.84
N GLN A 174 15.28 -40.99 15.69
CA GLN A 174 16.43 -41.14 14.81
C GLN A 174 16.03 -40.95 13.34
N ASP A 175 14.85 -41.40 12.93
CA ASP A 175 14.33 -41.20 11.58
C ASP A 175 13.90 -39.75 11.31
N LYS A 176 13.37 -39.05 12.32
CA LYS A 176 13.09 -37.61 12.26
C LYS A 176 14.37 -36.78 12.17
N VAL A 177 15.40 -37.13 12.95
CA VAL A 177 16.70 -36.46 12.91
C VAL A 177 17.44 -36.77 11.61
N LYS A 178 17.37 -37.98 11.07
CA LYS A 178 17.87 -38.30 9.71
C LYS A 178 17.16 -37.51 8.61
N ARG A 179 15.83 -37.35 8.71
CA ARG A 179 15.06 -36.50 7.79
C ARG A 179 15.45 -35.02 7.93
N MET A 180 15.66 -34.53 9.16
CA MET A 180 16.14 -33.16 9.40
C MET A 180 17.58 -32.95 8.89
N LEU A 181 18.48 -33.93 9.05
CA LEU A 181 19.84 -33.85 8.51
C LEU A 181 19.86 -33.92 6.98
N GLN A 182 18.98 -34.71 6.35
CA GLN A 182 18.79 -34.69 4.88
C GLN A 182 18.24 -33.37 4.35
N ILE A 183 17.52 -32.60 5.18
CA ILE A 183 16.99 -31.27 4.82
C ILE A 183 18.04 -30.16 5.03
N ILE A 184 19.04 -30.36 5.89
CA ILE A 184 20.17 -29.43 6.09
C ILE A 184 21.26 -29.60 5.04
N GLU A 185 21.31 -30.74 4.33
CA GLU A 185 21.99 -30.82 3.04
C GLU A 185 21.12 -30.13 1.97
N GLY A 186 21.11 -28.80 2.02
CA GLY A 186 20.59 -27.98 0.93
C GLY A 186 21.25 -28.38 -0.40
N PRO A 187 20.60 -28.07 -1.54
CA PRO A 187 21.14 -28.44 -2.85
C PRO A 187 22.57 -27.92 -3.00
N GLN A 188 23.46 -28.74 -3.56
CA GLN A 188 24.84 -28.34 -3.86
C GLN A 188 24.84 -27.12 -4.79
N PHE A 189 24.93 -25.92 -4.24
CA PHE A 189 25.20 -24.71 -4.99
C PHE A 189 26.68 -24.36 -4.81
N GLY A 190 27.52 -24.91 -5.69
CA GLY A 190 28.88 -24.42 -5.91
C GLY A 190 28.88 -23.46 -7.11
N HIS A 191 29.42 -22.26 -6.94
CA HIS A 191 29.76 -21.40 -8.08
C HIS A 191 31.26 -21.50 -8.39
N VAL A 192 31.57 -21.51 -9.68
CA VAL A 192 32.90 -21.54 -10.29
C VAL A 192 33.71 -20.32 -9.82
N VAL A 193 34.89 -20.56 -9.24
CA VAL A 193 35.88 -19.51 -8.98
C VAL A 193 36.81 -19.42 -10.19
N GLY A 194 36.53 -18.47 -11.08
CA GLY A 194 37.44 -18.06 -12.14
C GLY A 194 37.56 -19.03 -13.34
N PRO A 195 38.27 -18.62 -14.40
CA PRO A 195 38.07 -19.20 -15.72
C PRO A 195 38.57 -20.63 -15.93
N ASN A 196 39.34 -21.23 -15.03
CA ASN A 196 40.12 -22.43 -15.39
C ASN A 196 40.47 -23.44 -14.27
N GLU A 197 39.74 -23.55 -13.14
CA GLU A 197 39.91 -24.73 -12.27
C GLU A 197 38.70 -25.01 -11.38
N VAL A 198 38.25 -26.28 -11.36
CA VAL A 198 37.12 -26.76 -10.56
C VAL A 198 37.65 -27.45 -9.31
N LYS A 199 37.73 -26.74 -8.18
CA LYS A 199 37.95 -27.34 -6.87
C LYS A 199 36.77 -27.05 -5.95
N LEU A 200 36.14 -28.12 -5.47
CA LEU A 200 34.98 -28.09 -4.56
C LEU A 200 35.48 -28.38 -3.14
N GLU A 201 35.59 -27.36 -2.28
CA GLU A 201 35.93 -27.57 -0.87
C GLU A 201 34.69 -27.88 -0.04
N LYS A 202 34.78 -28.92 0.81
CA LYS A 202 33.66 -29.48 1.58
C LYS A 202 33.45 -28.83 2.96
N GLN A 203 34.22 -27.83 3.35
CA GLN A 203 34.06 -27.14 4.63
C GLN A 203 34.63 -25.72 4.55
N GLY A 204 33.76 -24.71 4.48
CA GLY A 204 34.16 -23.31 4.57
C GLY A 204 32.95 -22.39 4.39
N GLY A 205 32.67 -21.53 5.37
CA GLY A 205 31.57 -20.58 5.31
C GLY A 205 31.65 -19.69 4.07
N ALA A 206 30.48 -19.36 3.50
CA ALA A 206 30.38 -18.55 2.30
C ALA A 206 30.92 -17.13 2.57
N TYR A 207 32.10 -16.81 2.06
CA TYR A 207 32.58 -15.43 2.04
C TYR A 207 31.82 -14.66 0.97
N HIS A 208 31.08 -13.64 1.38
CA HIS A 208 30.41 -12.73 0.47
C HIS A 208 31.36 -11.58 0.11
N ASN A 209 31.78 -11.55 -1.15
CA ASN A 209 32.49 -10.41 -1.73
C ASN A 209 31.49 -9.35 -2.22
N ARG A 210 31.92 -8.10 -2.37
CA ARG A 210 31.08 -6.97 -2.82
C ARG A 210 30.29 -7.27 -4.11
N GLU A 211 30.89 -8.03 -5.01
CA GLU A 211 30.26 -8.39 -6.29
C GLU A 211 29.24 -9.53 -6.18
N THR A 212 29.42 -10.46 -5.24
CA THR A 212 28.47 -11.55 -4.98
C THR A 212 27.22 -11.05 -4.27
N VAL A 213 27.34 -10.05 -3.39
CA VAL A 213 26.18 -9.40 -2.72
C VAL A 213 25.30 -8.64 -3.72
N LEU A 214 25.91 -8.02 -4.75
CA LEU A 214 25.18 -7.20 -5.74
C LEU A 214 24.44 -8.01 -6.81
N ARG A 215 24.77 -9.30 -6.99
CA ARG A 215 24.13 -10.16 -8.01
C ARG A 215 22.87 -10.87 -7.49
N GLY A 216 22.66 -10.86 -6.17
CA GLY A 216 21.57 -11.59 -5.52
C GLY A 216 21.75 -13.11 -5.60
N GLU A 217 21.15 -13.83 -4.66
CA GLU A 217 21.28 -15.30 -4.55
C GLU A 217 20.45 -16.05 -5.61
N ARG A 218 19.51 -15.37 -6.26
CA ARG A 218 18.63 -15.96 -7.27
C ARG A 218 19.18 -15.73 -8.67
N ILE A 219 19.55 -16.81 -9.36
CA ILE A 219 19.94 -16.79 -10.77
C ILE A 219 18.72 -16.38 -11.61
N ASN A 220 18.68 -15.13 -12.04
CA ASN A 220 17.65 -14.64 -12.96
C ASN A 220 18.18 -14.72 -14.40
N ASN A 221 17.58 -15.58 -15.22
CA ASN A 221 17.91 -15.68 -16.64
C ASN A 221 17.18 -14.58 -17.43
N PHE A 222 17.95 -13.65 -18.01
CA PHE A 222 17.43 -12.54 -18.81
C PHE A 222 17.69 -12.69 -20.31
N ASP A 223 18.06 -13.88 -20.78
CA ASP A 223 18.33 -14.10 -22.21
C ASP A 223 17.10 -13.85 -23.09
N SER A 224 15.90 -14.13 -22.57
CA SER A 224 14.63 -13.81 -23.25
C SER A 224 14.43 -12.30 -23.44
N VAL A 225 14.73 -11.50 -22.41
CA VAL A 225 14.68 -10.03 -22.48
C VAL A 225 15.78 -9.50 -23.39
N ARG A 226 16.98 -10.07 -23.31
CA ARG A 226 18.12 -9.70 -24.16
C ARG A 226 17.84 -9.99 -25.64
N ALA A 227 17.23 -11.13 -25.95
CA ALA A 227 16.83 -11.49 -27.31
C ALA A 227 15.77 -10.54 -27.87
N LEU A 228 14.83 -10.08 -27.02
CA LEU A 228 13.75 -9.17 -27.41
C LEU A 228 14.24 -7.74 -27.70
N ILE A 229 15.30 -7.30 -27.00
CA ILE A 229 15.87 -5.94 -27.15
C ILE A 229 17.04 -5.91 -28.16
N ALA A 230 17.74 -7.03 -28.39
CA ALA A 230 18.86 -7.14 -29.33
C ALA A 230 18.59 -6.54 -30.73
N PRO A 231 17.44 -6.78 -31.40
CA PRO A 231 17.16 -6.15 -32.69
C PRO A 231 16.97 -4.63 -32.58
N ARG A 232 16.31 -4.12 -31.53
CA ARG A 232 16.19 -2.67 -31.27
C ARG A 232 17.53 -2.00 -31.01
N LEU A 233 18.43 -2.70 -30.32
CA LEU A 233 19.79 -2.24 -30.02
C LEU A 233 20.67 -2.19 -31.28
N LYS A 234 20.47 -3.09 -32.24
CA LYS A 234 21.13 -3.04 -33.55
C LYS A 234 20.63 -1.88 -34.40
N MET A 235 19.32 -1.68 -34.47
CA MET A 235 18.73 -0.54 -35.21
C MET A 235 19.19 0.82 -34.65
N LEU A 236 19.33 0.94 -33.32
CA LEU A 236 19.85 2.15 -32.68
C LEU A 236 21.36 2.38 -32.89
N LYS A 237 22.10 1.33 -33.28
CA LYS A 237 23.55 1.39 -33.55
C LYS A 237 23.85 1.69 -35.02
N GLU A 238 22.92 1.37 -35.91
CA GLU A 238 23.04 1.57 -37.36
C GLU A 238 22.52 2.94 -37.83
N ASP A 239 21.92 3.73 -36.95
CA ASP A 239 21.47 5.10 -37.23
C ASP A 239 22.67 6.00 -37.62
N PRO A 240 22.81 6.39 -38.92
CA PRO A 240 24.00 7.06 -39.44
C PRO A 240 24.17 8.49 -38.89
N SER A 241 23.11 9.05 -38.32
CA SER A 241 23.06 10.37 -37.66
C SER A 241 24.05 10.48 -36.48
N ARG A 242 24.47 9.36 -35.89
CA ARG A 242 25.41 9.34 -34.74
C ARG A 242 26.88 9.20 -35.13
N LYS A 243 27.19 8.76 -36.36
CA LYS A 243 28.59 8.60 -36.82
C LYS A 243 29.31 9.94 -37.03
N GLN A 244 28.58 11.02 -37.32
CA GLN A 244 29.15 12.38 -37.41
C GLN A 244 29.45 13.01 -36.03
N ALA A 245 28.80 12.57 -34.95
CA ALA A 245 29.08 13.05 -33.60
C ALA A 245 30.27 12.33 -32.91
N ALA A 246 30.76 11.23 -33.48
CA ALA A 246 31.81 10.40 -32.88
C ALA A 246 33.25 10.80 -33.28
N GLN A 247 33.44 11.65 -34.29
CA GLN A 247 34.77 12.12 -34.72
C GLN A 247 35.25 13.41 -34.02
N ALA A 248 34.41 14.05 -33.20
CA ALA A 248 34.78 15.26 -32.45
C ALA A 248 35.16 15.01 -30.97
N ALA A 249 35.23 13.75 -30.52
CA ALA A 249 35.49 13.40 -29.11
C ALA A 249 36.82 12.66 -28.94
N ALA A 250 37.92 13.27 -29.38
CA ALA A 250 39.27 12.91 -28.96
C ALA A 250 39.83 13.99 -28.02
N ALA A 251 39.07 14.30 -26.96
CA ALA A 251 39.53 15.13 -25.84
C ALA A 251 39.50 14.28 -24.56
N PRO A 252 40.47 14.45 -23.65
CA PRO A 252 40.63 13.56 -22.49
C PRO A 252 39.38 13.57 -21.61
N ALA A 253 39.02 12.37 -21.13
CA ALA A 253 37.80 12.07 -20.39
C ALA A 253 37.62 12.97 -19.16
N GLN A 254 36.85 14.06 -19.33
CA GLN A 254 36.19 14.73 -18.22
C GLN A 254 35.00 13.86 -17.80
N LYS A 255 34.95 13.53 -16.51
CA LYS A 255 33.85 12.78 -15.88
C LYS A 255 32.52 13.40 -16.32
N MET A 256 31.74 12.67 -17.12
CA MET A 256 30.38 13.08 -17.45
C MET A 256 29.63 13.35 -16.14
N PRO A 257 29.04 14.54 -15.94
CA PRO A 257 28.24 14.80 -14.75
C PRO A 257 27.11 13.77 -14.76
N GLN A 258 26.97 13.01 -13.67
CA GLN A 258 25.87 12.06 -13.53
C GLN A 258 24.58 12.80 -13.88
N LYS A 259 23.80 12.26 -14.83
CA LYS A 259 22.47 12.79 -15.17
C LYS A 259 21.70 12.94 -13.85
N LYS A 260 21.57 14.19 -13.37
CA LYS A 260 20.74 14.51 -12.21
C LYS A 260 19.39 13.84 -12.45
N LYS A 261 18.99 12.92 -11.55
CA LYS A 261 17.67 12.29 -11.61
C LYS A 261 16.65 13.42 -11.70
N GLN A 262 15.98 13.56 -12.84
CA GLN A 262 14.95 14.57 -13.03
C GLN A 262 13.74 14.11 -12.20
N LEU A 263 13.59 14.66 -11.01
CA LEU A 263 12.46 14.35 -10.14
C LEU A 263 11.38 15.39 -10.40
N ASN A 264 10.24 14.96 -10.95
CA ASN A 264 9.11 15.86 -11.16
C ASN A 264 8.52 16.31 -9.81
N PRO A 265 8.19 17.60 -9.64
CA PRO A 265 7.59 18.16 -8.43
C PRO A 265 6.20 17.58 -8.13
N ILE A 266 5.85 17.55 -6.84
CA ILE A 266 4.55 17.11 -6.34
C ILE A 266 3.87 18.26 -5.58
N ILE A 267 2.60 18.51 -5.88
CA ILE A 267 1.71 19.43 -5.17
C ILE A 267 0.72 18.58 -4.39
N MET A 268 0.61 18.82 -3.10
CA MET A 268 -0.36 18.15 -2.24
C MET A 268 -1.56 19.07 -2.02
N ILE A 269 -2.77 18.56 -2.15
CA ILE A 269 -4.00 19.30 -1.83
C ILE A 269 -4.71 18.67 -0.63
N SER A 270 -5.67 19.40 -0.06
CA SER A 270 -6.47 18.87 1.04
C SER A 270 -7.43 17.79 0.54
N PRO A 271 -7.60 16.67 1.27
CA PRO A 271 -8.58 15.64 0.92
C PRO A 271 -10.03 16.07 1.24
N SER A 272 -10.24 17.28 1.79
CA SER A 272 -11.57 17.77 2.15
C SER A 272 -12.44 18.00 0.91
N SER A 273 -13.65 17.46 0.89
CA SER A 273 -14.64 17.70 -0.18
C SER A 273 -15.06 19.17 -0.29
N THR A 274 -14.93 19.93 0.81
CA THR A 274 -15.23 21.36 0.89
C THR A 274 -14.05 22.26 0.52
N ALA A 275 -12.91 21.69 0.13
CA ALA A 275 -11.78 22.49 -0.32
C ALA A 275 -12.12 23.26 -1.60
N LEU A 276 -11.62 24.49 -1.71
CA LEU A 276 -11.82 25.33 -2.90
C LEU A 276 -11.17 24.71 -4.14
N ILE A 277 -9.97 24.15 -3.98
CA ILE A 277 -9.24 23.42 -5.00
C ILE A 277 -9.24 21.94 -4.62
N THR A 278 -9.76 21.09 -5.53
CA THR A 278 -9.93 19.65 -5.37
C THR A 278 -9.31 18.91 -6.57
N MET A 279 -9.20 17.58 -6.50
CA MET A 279 -8.70 16.77 -7.61
C MET A 279 -9.50 16.96 -8.90
N HIS A 280 -10.77 17.37 -8.82
CA HIS A 280 -11.63 17.57 -9.98
C HIS A 280 -11.38 18.88 -10.72
N ASN A 281 -11.01 19.96 -10.03
CA ASN A 281 -10.86 21.28 -10.64
C ASN A 281 -9.40 21.75 -10.75
N VAL A 282 -8.47 21.12 -10.04
CA VAL A 282 -7.06 21.56 -9.97
C VAL A 282 -6.39 21.59 -11.34
N LYS A 283 -6.74 20.68 -12.24
CA LYS A 283 -6.18 20.65 -13.60
C LYS A 283 -6.62 21.86 -14.41
N ALA A 284 -7.92 22.10 -14.55
CA ALA A 284 -8.46 23.27 -15.25
C ALA A 284 -7.96 24.58 -14.61
N PHE A 285 -7.85 24.61 -13.28
CA PHE A 285 -7.38 25.79 -12.59
C PHE A 285 -5.88 26.05 -12.80
N LEU A 286 -4.99 25.07 -12.63
CA LEU A 286 -3.54 25.30 -12.69
C LEU A 286 -2.97 25.27 -14.12
N GLU A 287 -3.55 24.48 -15.03
CA GLU A 287 -3.09 24.35 -16.42
C GLU A 287 -3.76 25.39 -17.34
N GLU A 288 -5.06 25.60 -17.20
CA GLU A 288 -5.83 26.49 -18.09
C GLU A 288 -6.15 27.86 -17.47
N ALA A 289 -5.82 28.05 -16.19
CA ALA A 289 -6.15 29.25 -15.44
C ALA A 289 -7.66 29.58 -15.41
N LYS A 290 -8.48 28.52 -15.35
CA LYS A 290 -9.94 28.62 -15.29
C LYS A 290 -10.45 27.96 -14.02
N PHE A 291 -10.95 28.75 -13.08
CA PHE A 291 -11.57 28.18 -11.90
C PHE A 291 -12.96 27.63 -12.24
N ILE A 292 -13.23 26.41 -11.78
CA ILE A 292 -14.53 25.74 -11.88
C ILE A 292 -14.89 25.23 -10.48
N PRO A 293 -16.11 25.48 -9.97
CA PRO A 293 -16.54 24.93 -8.69
C PRO A 293 -16.45 23.40 -8.68
N SER A 294 -16.04 22.82 -7.55
CA SER A 294 -15.79 21.37 -7.41
C SER A 294 -16.99 20.50 -7.80
N GLU A 295 -18.21 20.92 -7.47
CA GLU A 295 -19.45 20.19 -7.83
C GLU A 295 -19.71 20.18 -9.34
N GLU A 296 -19.43 21.29 -10.03
CA GLU A 296 -19.57 21.39 -11.48
C GLU A 296 -18.48 20.59 -12.20
N ALA A 297 -17.24 20.68 -11.72
CA ALA A 297 -16.12 19.91 -12.25
C ALA A 297 -16.34 18.40 -12.09
N ARG A 298 -16.92 17.96 -10.96
CA ARG A 298 -17.30 16.55 -10.75
C ARG A 298 -18.38 16.10 -11.72
N LYS A 299 -19.40 16.92 -11.98
CA LYS A 299 -20.45 16.62 -12.97
C LYS A 299 -19.90 16.52 -14.39
N GLN A 300 -19.01 17.43 -14.78
CA GLN A 300 -18.33 17.40 -16.08
C GLN A 300 -17.48 16.14 -16.23
N ALA A 301 -16.68 15.80 -15.21
CA ALA A 301 -15.88 14.57 -15.21
C ALA A 301 -16.76 13.31 -15.25
N ALA A 302 -17.91 13.29 -14.56
CA ALA A 302 -18.84 12.18 -14.59
C ALA A 302 -19.47 11.98 -15.99
N LEU A 303 -19.80 13.09 -16.69
CA LEU A 303 -20.31 13.06 -18.06
C LEU A 303 -19.23 12.61 -19.06
N GLU A 304 -17.99 13.06 -18.90
CA GLU A 304 -16.86 12.66 -19.74
C GLU A 304 -16.50 11.18 -19.54
N ASN A 305 -16.53 10.71 -18.28
CA ASN A 305 -16.27 9.31 -17.93
C ASN A 305 -17.43 8.37 -18.31
N ALA A 306 -18.67 8.86 -18.42
CA ALA A 306 -19.78 8.10 -18.98
C ALA A 306 -19.56 7.78 -20.48
N ASN A 307 -18.81 8.64 -21.18
CA ASN A 307 -18.48 8.47 -22.60
C ASN A 307 -17.13 7.76 -22.82
N SER A 308 -16.30 7.61 -21.77
CA SER A 308 -15.00 6.96 -21.82
C SER A 308 -14.98 5.80 -20.81
N ALA A 309 -15.28 4.60 -21.30
CA ALA A 309 -15.36 3.38 -20.49
C ALA A 309 -13.98 3.06 -19.88
N GLY A 310 -13.73 3.51 -18.65
CA GLY A 310 -12.59 3.04 -17.85
C GLY A 310 -11.84 4.03 -16.96
N SER A 311 -12.31 5.26 -16.72
CA SER A 311 -11.58 6.14 -15.79
C SER A 311 -11.89 5.80 -14.33
N ALA A 312 -10.97 5.09 -13.69
CA ALA A 312 -10.91 5.03 -12.24
C ALA A 312 -10.77 6.45 -11.66
N VAL A 313 -11.20 6.66 -10.41
CA VAL A 313 -10.88 7.89 -9.67
C VAL A 313 -9.37 8.01 -9.63
N GLU A 314 -8.83 9.03 -10.30
CA GLU A 314 -7.39 9.24 -10.36
C GLU A 314 -6.90 9.83 -9.04
N ASP A 315 -6.23 9.03 -8.21
CA ASP A 315 -5.54 9.52 -6.99
C ASP A 315 -4.36 10.47 -7.31
N VAL A 316 -4.03 10.62 -8.60
CA VAL A 316 -2.91 11.41 -9.10
C VAL A 316 -3.35 12.17 -10.33
N VAL A 317 -3.28 13.49 -10.31
CA VAL A 317 -3.54 14.35 -11.46
C VAL A 317 -2.23 14.91 -11.99
N LEU A 318 -2.02 14.86 -13.31
CA LEU A 318 -0.88 15.50 -13.96
C LEU A 318 -1.26 16.90 -14.43
N VAL A 319 -0.46 17.89 -14.04
CA VAL A 319 -0.58 19.30 -14.47
C VAL A 319 0.66 19.69 -15.26
N ASN A 320 0.47 20.23 -16.47
CA ASN A 320 1.57 20.78 -17.25
C ASN A 320 1.59 22.31 -17.12
N HIS A 321 2.75 22.88 -16.83
CA HIS A 321 2.92 24.33 -16.76
C HIS A 321 3.98 24.80 -17.74
N ALA A 322 3.61 25.71 -18.65
CA ALA A 322 4.54 26.31 -19.59
C ALA A 322 5.31 27.44 -18.90
N ARG A 323 6.60 27.23 -18.66
CA ARG A 323 7.44 28.26 -18.02
C ARG A 323 7.68 29.42 -18.95
N SER A 324 7.41 30.62 -18.49
CA SER A 324 8.00 31.82 -19.07
C SER A 324 9.40 31.96 -18.50
N SER A 325 10.38 31.26 -19.07
CA SER A 325 11.78 31.56 -18.75
C SER A 325 12.07 32.96 -19.28
N ALA A 326 12.49 33.88 -18.41
CA ALA A 326 12.92 35.21 -18.80
C ALA A 326 14.13 35.22 -19.79
N VAL A 327 14.65 34.04 -20.16
CA VAL A 327 15.74 33.83 -21.12
C VAL A 327 15.36 32.77 -22.17
N SER A 328 14.13 32.78 -22.68
CA SER A 328 13.85 32.06 -23.93
C SER A 328 14.27 32.94 -25.11
N ALA A 329 15.49 32.71 -25.60
CA ALA A 329 15.91 33.17 -26.91
C ALA A 329 14.90 32.70 -27.99
N PRO A 330 14.63 33.52 -29.03
CA PRO A 330 13.63 33.17 -30.03
C PRO A 330 14.01 31.87 -30.75
N GLY A 331 13.18 30.84 -30.61
CA GLY A 331 13.34 29.53 -31.27
C GLY A 331 13.50 28.31 -30.34
N MET A 332 13.61 28.49 -29.02
CA MET A 332 13.64 27.35 -28.08
C MET A 332 12.22 27.02 -27.60
N GLU A 333 11.73 25.80 -27.85
CA GLU A 333 10.43 25.31 -27.37
C GLU A 333 10.26 25.56 -25.86
N THR A 334 9.13 26.15 -25.49
CA THR A 334 8.73 26.37 -24.09
C THR A 334 8.66 25.02 -23.37
N ARG A 335 9.69 24.68 -22.58
CA ARG A 335 9.69 23.44 -21.80
C ARG A 335 8.55 23.50 -20.78
N LYS A 336 7.55 22.65 -20.98
CA LYS A 336 6.45 22.45 -20.03
C LYS A 336 6.95 21.62 -18.85
N ALA A 337 6.94 22.26 -17.68
CA ALA A 337 7.15 21.61 -16.39
C ALA A 337 5.99 20.65 -16.10
N ARG A 338 6.29 19.47 -15.53
CA ARG A 338 5.29 18.46 -15.17
C ARG A 338 5.16 18.38 -13.66
N TYR A 339 3.98 18.73 -13.14
CA TYR A 339 3.64 18.64 -11.73
C TYR A 339 2.67 17.49 -11.50
N PHE A 340 2.93 16.68 -10.48
CA PHE A 340 1.95 15.71 -10.00
C PHE A 340 1.15 16.31 -8.86
N VAL A 341 -0.17 16.14 -8.87
CA VAL A 341 -1.07 16.57 -7.81
C VAL A 341 -1.64 15.35 -7.12
N VAL A 342 -1.61 15.34 -5.79
CA VAL A 342 -2.17 14.27 -4.94
C VAL A 342 -2.92 14.87 -3.75
N ASP A 343 -3.88 14.14 -3.20
CA ASP A 343 -4.71 14.59 -2.06
C ASP A 343 -4.37 13.88 -0.74
N SER A 344 -3.62 12.78 -0.80
CA SER A 344 -3.38 11.86 0.31
C SER A 344 -1.94 11.36 0.35
N VAL A 345 -1.52 10.92 1.54
CA VAL A 345 -0.18 10.32 1.74
C VAL A 345 -0.09 8.94 1.08
N GLU A 346 -1.23 8.25 0.94
CA GLU A 346 -1.34 6.99 0.21
C GLU A 346 -1.03 7.18 -1.27
N ALA A 347 -1.60 8.20 -1.91
CA ALA A 347 -1.26 8.57 -3.28
C ALA A 347 0.20 9.00 -3.42
N LEU A 348 0.73 9.75 -2.44
CA LEU A 348 2.13 10.18 -2.41
C LEU A 348 3.11 8.99 -2.37
N SER A 349 2.75 7.89 -1.68
CA SER A 349 3.60 6.69 -1.56
C SER A 349 3.96 6.06 -2.91
N LYS A 350 3.14 6.28 -3.95
CA LYS A 350 3.38 5.80 -5.33
C LYS A 350 4.64 6.40 -5.98
N PHE A 351 5.16 7.51 -5.46
CA PHE A 351 6.29 8.24 -6.03
C PHE A 351 7.66 7.95 -5.43
N GLY A 352 7.72 7.14 -4.36
CA GLY A 352 8.90 6.97 -3.51
C GLY A 352 9.72 5.68 -3.70
N GLY A 353 9.45 4.86 -4.73
CA GLY A 353 10.24 3.64 -4.98
C GLY A 353 10.31 2.64 -3.81
N GLY A 354 9.33 2.69 -2.90
CA GLY A 354 9.30 1.89 -1.65
C GLY A 354 9.66 2.66 -0.38
N LYS A 355 10.12 3.92 -0.47
CA LYS A 355 10.41 4.80 0.67
C LYS A 355 9.61 6.10 0.58
N LEU A 356 8.73 6.33 1.55
CA LEU A 356 7.89 7.52 1.59
C LEU A 356 8.71 8.82 1.70
N ASP A 357 9.88 8.78 2.35
CA ASP A 357 10.76 9.94 2.50
C ASP A 357 11.22 10.53 1.15
N GLU A 358 11.54 9.68 0.17
CA GLU A 358 11.94 10.12 -1.17
C GLU A 358 10.79 10.85 -1.89
N ALA A 359 9.54 10.46 -1.62
CA ALA A 359 8.38 11.16 -2.16
C ALA A 359 8.21 12.55 -1.53
N TRP A 360 8.44 12.69 -0.22
CA TRP A 360 8.38 13.98 0.48
C TRP A 360 9.45 14.98 0.01
N GLU A 361 10.62 14.51 -0.42
CA GLU A 361 11.63 15.39 -1.03
C GLU A 361 11.11 16.08 -2.30
N ARG A 362 10.20 15.44 -3.03
CA ARG A 362 9.59 15.96 -4.26
C ARG A 362 8.38 16.85 -4.03
N VAL A 363 7.82 16.85 -2.82
CA VAL A 363 6.68 17.72 -2.46
C VAL A 363 7.17 19.16 -2.41
N VAL A 364 6.69 20.00 -3.32
CA VAL A 364 7.08 21.42 -3.39
C VAL A 364 6.06 22.35 -2.78
N CYS A 365 4.78 21.94 -2.79
CA CYS A 365 3.67 22.77 -2.34
C CYS A 365 2.63 21.92 -1.60
N VAL A 366 2.05 22.47 -0.54
CA VAL A 366 0.87 21.94 0.14
C VAL A 366 -0.21 23.02 0.15
N MET A 367 -1.35 22.73 -0.47
CA MET A 367 -2.56 23.54 -0.38
C MET A 367 -3.37 23.10 0.84
N THR A 368 -3.65 24.04 1.74
CA THR A 368 -4.37 23.76 2.98
C THR A 368 -5.77 24.37 3.01
N THR A 369 -6.65 23.82 3.83
CA THR A 369 -7.95 24.42 4.21
C THR A 369 -7.88 25.20 5.53
N GLY A 370 -6.70 25.30 6.16
CA GLY A 370 -6.52 25.97 7.44
C GLY A 370 -6.83 25.09 8.66
N GLN A 371 -7.08 23.80 8.45
CA GLN A 371 -7.45 22.85 9.50
C GLN A 371 -6.27 21.94 9.85
N GLU A 372 -5.85 21.92 11.12
CA GLU A 372 -4.66 21.16 11.58
C GLU A 372 -4.80 19.65 11.40
N TRP A 373 -6.03 19.12 11.43
CA TRP A 373 -6.26 17.68 11.23
C TRP A 373 -5.74 17.19 9.86
N GLN A 374 -5.67 18.07 8.86
CA GLN A 374 -5.15 17.77 7.52
C GLN A 374 -3.73 17.20 7.58
N PHE A 375 -2.90 17.67 8.53
CA PHE A 375 -1.48 17.36 8.58
C PHE A 375 -1.14 16.15 9.46
N LYS A 376 -2.12 15.59 10.18
CA LYS A 376 -1.92 14.39 11.03
C LYS A 376 -1.21 13.22 10.32
N PRO A 377 -1.56 12.87 9.06
CA PRO A 377 -0.88 11.78 8.36
C PRO A 377 0.43 12.20 7.69
N TYR A 378 0.79 13.49 7.69
CA TYR A 378 1.95 14.00 6.96
C TYR A 378 3.26 13.69 7.70
N LYS A 379 4.38 13.79 6.98
CA LYS A 379 5.72 13.67 7.57
C LYS A 379 5.94 14.66 8.70
N TRP A 380 5.56 15.92 8.48
CA TRP A 380 5.57 16.98 9.50
C TRP A 380 4.13 17.30 9.88
N LYS A 381 3.78 17.00 11.13
CA LYS A 381 2.41 17.17 11.65
C LYS A 381 2.14 18.60 12.09
N GLU A 382 3.17 19.29 12.55
CA GLU A 382 3.05 20.67 12.99
C GLU A 382 3.08 21.63 11.78
N PRO A 383 2.09 22.52 11.61
CA PRO A 383 2.01 23.40 10.45
C PRO A 383 3.27 24.26 10.25
N LYS A 384 3.81 24.83 11.33
CA LYS A 384 4.99 25.70 11.26
C LYS A 384 6.24 24.97 10.76
N GLU A 385 6.42 23.72 11.18
CA GLU A 385 7.52 22.87 10.72
C GLU A 385 7.30 22.39 9.28
N LEU A 386 6.07 21.98 8.96
CA LEU A 386 5.67 21.59 7.61
C LEU A 386 6.01 22.70 6.60
N PHE A 387 5.54 23.92 6.83
CA PHE A 387 5.73 25.04 5.92
C PHE A 387 7.13 25.67 5.96
N HIS A 388 8.03 25.13 6.79
CA HIS A 388 9.46 25.36 6.66
C HIS A 388 10.06 24.51 5.52
N HIS A 389 9.56 23.29 5.33
CA HIS A 389 10.08 22.30 4.39
C HIS A 389 9.37 22.31 3.03
N VAL A 390 8.14 22.83 2.97
CA VAL A 390 7.32 22.90 1.75
C VAL A 390 6.62 24.24 1.62
N LYS A 391 6.33 24.70 0.40
CA LYS A 391 5.57 25.94 0.21
C LYS A 391 4.12 25.74 0.64
N GLY A 392 3.66 26.51 1.62
CA GLY A 392 2.25 26.56 2.00
C GLY A 392 1.44 27.50 1.11
N VAL A 393 0.27 27.03 0.66
CA VAL A 393 -0.74 27.88 -0.02
C VAL A 393 -2.11 27.66 0.61
N TYR A 394 -2.86 28.74 0.81
CA TYR A 394 -4.23 28.72 1.34
C TYR A 394 -5.20 29.29 0.30
N PRO A 395 -5.84 28.43 -0.51
CA PRO A 395 -6.92 28.84 -1.39
C PRO A 395 -8.14 29.30 -0.57
N GLN A 396 -8.60 30.52 -0.83
CA GLN A 396 -9.80 31.09 -0.22
C GLN A 396 -10.53 32.02 -1.19
N TRP A 397 -11.79 32.31 -0.91
CA TRP A 397 -12.52 33.32 -1.67
C TRP A 397 -12.01 34.72 -1.36
N THR A 398 -12.09 35.62 -2.33
CA THR A 398 -11.78 37.05 -2.12
C THR A 398 -12.68 37.71 -1.08
N THR A 399 -13.90 37.21 -0.90
CA THR A 399 -14.91 37.69 0.04
C THR A 399 -14.70 37.21 1.47
N ASP A 400 -13.90 36.17 1.67
CA ASP A 400 -13.73 35.57 3.00
C ASP A 400 -12.78 36.41 3.86
N PRO A 401 -13.04 36.52 5.17
CA PRO A 401 -12.16 37.22 6.08
C PRO A 401 -10.83 36.45 6.22
N PRO A 402 -9.69 37.16 6.35
CA PRO A 402 -8.39 36.52 6.51
C PRO A 402 -8.34 35.63 7.77
N ASN A 403 -7.86 34.39 7.62
CA ASN A 403 -7.76 33.44 8.73
C ASN A 403 -6.50 33.69 9.59
N ALA A 404 -6.68 34.04 10.86
CA ALA A 404 -5.58 34.32 11.79
C ALA A 404 -4.63 33.14 12.01
N LYS A 405 -5.14 31.91 12.01
CA LYS A 405 -4.30 30.70 12.17
C LYS A 405 -3.37 30.53 10.99
N VAL A 406 -3.89 30.65 9.77
CA VAL A 406 -3.13 30.53 8.53
C VAL A 406 -2.02 31.58 8.44
N LYS A 407 -2.29 32.83 8.86
CA LYS A 407 -1.27 33.89 8.92
C LYS A 407 -0.08 33.52 9.81
N SER A 408 -0.30 32.71 10.85
CA SER A 408 0.78 32.29 11.77
C SER A 408 1.66 31.15 11.24
N TRP A 409 1.31 30.54 10.10
CA TRP A 409 1.91 29.30 9.58
C TRP A 409 2.85 29.50 8.39
N ASN A 410 3.21 30.73 8.01
CA ASN A 410 4.03 31.02 6.82
C ASN A 410 3.40 30.47 5.51
N VAL A 411 2.11 30.71 5.34
CA VAL A 411 1.32 30.24 4.19
C VAL A 411 0.93 31.44 3.32
N SER A 412 1.07 31.30 1.99
CA SER A 412 0.61 32.33 1.05
C SER A 412 -0.87 32.18 0.74
N GLU A 413 -1.63 33.27 0.82
CA GLU A 413 -3.05 33.27 0.44
C GLU A 413 -3.19 33.24 -1.09
N LEU A 414 -4.05 32.35 -1.59
CA LEU A 414 -4.45 32.29 -2.99
C LEU A 414 -5.92 32.69 -3.08
N ARG A 415 -6.19 33.92 -3.54
CA ARG A 415 -7.53 34.49 -3.56
C ARG A 415 -8.21 34.28 -4.91
N VAL A 416 -9.32 33.55 -4.90
CA VAL A 416 -10.15 33.32 -6.08
C VAL A 416 -11.43 34.13 -5.94
N ASP A 417 -11.86 34.80 -7.02
CA ASP A 417 -13.12 35.54 -6.99
C ASP A 417 -14.31 34.60 -7.29
N PRO A 418 -15.40 34.67 -6.51
CA PRO A 418 -16.59 33.85 -6.77
C PRO A 418 -17.20 34.02 -8.17
N SER A 419 -17.07 35.21 -8.77
CA SER A 419 -17.78 35.57 -10.01
C SER A 419 -16.84 36.03 -11.14
N LYS A 420 -15.74 36.71 -10.81
CA LYS A 420 -14.86 37.37 -11.78
C LYS A 420 -13.79 36.42 -12.34
N ARG A 421 -14.16 35.56 -13.28
CA ARG A 421 -13.23 34.57 -13.88
C ARG A 421 -12.07 35.16 -14.70
N HIS A 422 -12.13 36.44 -15.07
CA HIS A 422 -11.02 37.11 -15.74
C HIS A 422 -9.80 37.31 -14.82
N THR A 423 -9.99 37.27 -13.49
CA THR A 423 -8.88 37.43 -12.52
C THR A 423 -8.12 36.12 -12.29
N ASP A 424 -8.74 34.97 -12.56
CA ASP A 424 -8.14 33.63 -12.39
C ASP A 424 -6.76 33.54 -13.05
N LYS A 425 -6.61 34.10 -14.27
CA LYS A 425 -5.34 34.14 -15.00
C LYS A 425 -4.23 34.84 -14.22
N SER A 426 -4.52 35.96 -13.58
CA SER A 426 -3.56 36.70 -12.77
C SER A 426 -3.23 35.94 -11.48
N THR A 427 -4.24 35.38 -10.83
CA THR A 427 -4.10 34.60 -9.59
C THR A 427 -3.22 33.37 -9.80
N VAL A 428 -3.45 32.61 -10.88
CA VAL A 428 -2.68 31.40 -11.21
C VAL A 428 -1.26 31.76 -11.65
N ALA A 429 -1.08 32.87 -12.40
CA ALA A 429 0.25 33.34 -12.77
C ALA A 429 1.09 33.73 -11.53
N ASP A 430 0.49 34.37 -10.53
CA ASP A 430 1.16 34.73 -9.29
C ASP A 430 1.50 33.52 -8.43
N PHE A 431 0.61 32.52 -8.37
CA PHE A 431 0.88 31.22 -7.76
C PHE A 431 2.11 30.55 -8.36
N TRP A 432 2.16 30.42 -9.70
CA TRP A 432 3.28 29.78 -10.38
C TRP A 432 4.59 30.53 -10.13
N ARG A 433 4.58 31.86 -10.28
CA ARG A 433 5.77 32.70 -10.00
C ARG A 433 6.29 32.48 -8.59
N THR A 434 5.40 32.49 -7.59
CA THR A 434 5.76 32.32 -6.18
C THR A 434 6.29 30.92 -5.90
N LEU A 435 5.65 29.89 -6.46
CA LEU A 435 6.05 28.50 -6.28
C LEU A 435 7.42 28.25 -6.93
N GLU A 436 7.62 28.67 -8.17
CA GLU A 436 8.87 28.49 -8.90
C GLU A 436 10.04 29.22 -8.25
N ALA A 437 9.82 30.44 -7.75
CA ALA A 437 10.83 31.17 -6.98
C ALA A 437 11.22 30.39 -5.70
N TRP A 438 10.24 29.81 -5.00
CA TRP A 438 10.50 29.01 -3.81
C TRP A 438 11.26 27.72 -4.12
N ILE A 439 10.90 27.00 -5.20
CA ILE A 439 11.58 25.75 -5.60
C ILE A 439 13.04 26.05 -5.99
N ALA A 440 13.29 27.14 -6.72
CA ALA A 440 14.64 27.52 -7.14
C ALA A 440 15.60 27.69 -5.96
N VAL A 441 15.11 28.21 -4.83
CA VAL A 441 15.90 28.46 -3.62
C VAL A 441 15.98 27.21 -2.74
N ASN A 442 14.85 26.53 -2.50
CA ASN A 442 14.75 25.52 -1.44
C ASN A 442 14.91 24.09 -1.94
N LYS A 443 14.62 23.82 -3.22
CA LYS A 443 14.65 22.46 -3.79
C LYS A 443 15.24 22.45 -5.22
N PRO A 444 16.50 22.92 -5.41
CA PRO A 444 17.13 23.04 -6.73
C PRO A 444 17.40 21.70 -7.44
N TRP A 445 17.27 20.58 -6.74
CA TRP A 445 17.39 19.23 -7.31
C TRP A 445 16.10 18.72 -7.94
N VAL A 446 14.94 19.34 -7.65
CA VAL A 446 13.67 18.99 -8.27
C VAL A 446 13.62 19.61 -9.66
N ALA A 447 13.36 18.79 -10.68
CA ALA A 447 13.28 19.24 -12.04
C ALA A 447 11.84 19.65 -12.34
N TYR A 448 11.63 20.95 -12.52
CA TYR A 448 10.40 21.54 -13.01
C TYR A 448 10.73 22.34 -14.27
#